data_AF-A0A843G6F8-F1
#
_entry.id   AF-A0A843G6F8-F1
#
_cell.length_a   1.000
_cell.length_b   1.000
_cell.length_c   1.000
_cell.angle_alpha   90.00
_cell.angle_beta   90.00
_cell.angle_gamma   90.00
#
_symmetry.space_group_name_H-M   'P 1'
#
loop_
_entity.id
_entity.type
_entity.pdbx_description
1 polymer ?
#
loop_
_entity_poly.entity_id
_entity_poly.type
_entity_poly.pdbx_seq_one_letter_code
_entity_poly.pdbx_strand_id
1 'polypeptide(L)'
;VRRTAIDDIGLLDDTFFMYGEDIDWCYRIKQAGWRIVYFGEAEIIHYKGASSEDKKTKKRNPKLIYEFYRAMYIFYRKHYTKKYNVLVNIAVYIGIAVLLVFNLIRNALRS
;
A
#
# COMPACT_ATOMS: atom_id res chain seq x y z
N VAL A 1 18.36 -4.58 -5.03
CA VAL A 1 17.72 -5.69 -5.80
C VAL A 1 18.63 -6.04 -6.98
N ARG A 2 18.76 -7.32 -7.36
CA ARG A 2 19.59 -7.73 -8.50
C ARG A 2 19.04 -7.15 -9.81
N ARG A 3 19.90 -6.72 -10.72
CA ARG A 3 19.49 -6.20 -12.04
C ARG A 3 18.63 -7.21 -12.81
N THR A 4 19.04 -8.47 -12.83
CA THR A 4 18.28 -9.55 -13.49
C THR A 4 16.86 -9.73 -12.96
N ALA A 5 16.61 -9.49 -11.68
CA ALA A 5 15.27 -9.50 -11.12
C ALA A 5 14.45 -8.29 -11.59
N ILE A 6 15.08 -7.12 -11.73
CA ILE A 6 14.44 -5.91 -12.26
C ILE A 6 14.09 -6.09 -13.74
N ASP A 7 14.99 -6.68 -14.53
CA ASP A 7 14.77 -6.93 -15.95
C ASP A 7 13.60 -7.93 -16.18
N ASP A 8 13.43 -8.88 -15.26
CA ASP A 8 12.36 -9.90 -15.27
C ASP A 8 10.99 -9.32 -14.88
N ILE A 9 10.92 -8.60 -13.75
CA ILE A 9 9.63 -8.16 -13.19
C ILE A 9 9.28 -6.70 -13.45
N GLY A 10 10.21 -5.89 -13.95
CA GLY A 10 10.09 -4.44 -14.13
C GLY A 10 10.29 -3.63 -12.85
N LEU A 11 10.15 -2.31 -12.97
CA LEU A 11 10.26 -1.34 -11.86
C LEU A 11 8.97 -1.26 -11.02
N LEU A 12 8.94 -0.31 -10.07
CA LEU A 12 7.75 0.09 -9.33
C LEU A 12 6.64 0.55 -10.30
N ASP A 13 5.40 0.24 -9.96
CA ASP A 13 4.21 0.61 -10.76
C ASP A 13 3.75 2.03 -10.39
N ASP A 14 3.81 2.94 -11.35
CA ASP A 14 3.49 4.36 -11.22
C ASP A 14 1.99 4.64 -11.03
N THR A 15 1.14 3.62 -11.17
CA THR A 15 -0.28 3.70 -10.78
C THR A 15 -0.43 4.01 -9.28
N PHE A 16 0.54 3.57 -8.47
CA PHE A 16 0.63 3.87 -7.04
C PHE A 16 1.40 5.18 -6.86
N PHE A 17 0.73 6.24 -6.39
CA PHE A 17 1.40 7.51 -6.08
C PHE A 17 2.22 7.42 -4.78
N MET A 18 1.63 6.84 -3.74
CA MET A 18 2.24 6.60 -2.44
C MET A 18 1.48 5.49 -1.74
N TYR A 19 2.22 4.63 -1.04
CA TYR A 19 1.74 3.41 -0.40
C TYR A 19 1.42 2.31 -1.42
N GLY A 20 1.88 1.09 -1.12
CA GLY A 20 1.54 -0.13 -1.87
C GLY A 20 2.38 -0.39 -3.12
N GLU A 21 3.16 0.58 -3.61
CA GLU A 21 4.09 0.39 -4.73
C GLU A 21 5.15 -0.67 -4.41
N ASP A 22 5.68 -0.64 -3.19
CA ASP A 22 6.68 -1.56 -2.67
C ASP A 22 6.08 -2.94 -2.38
N ILE A 23 4.84 -2.98 -1.88
CA ILE A 23 4.07 -4.21 -1.66
C ILE A 23 3.79 -4.90 -3.00
N ASP A 24 3.31 -4.16 -4.00
CA ASP A 24 3.09 -4.67 -5.36
C ASP A 24 4.38 -5.25 -5.96
N TRP A 25 5.47 -4.52 -5.81
CA TRP A 25 6.77 -4.94 -6.35
C TRP A 25 7.28 -6.20 -5.65
N CYS A 26 7.24 -6.24 -4.31
CA CYS A 26 7.59 -7.43 -3.54
C CYS A 26 6.70 -8.63 -3.87
N TYR A 27 5.41 -8.40 -4.14
CA TYR A 27 4.50 -9.45 -4.58
C TYR A 27 4.92 -10.00 -5.95
N ARG A 28 5.20 -9.13 -6.93
CA ARG A 28 5.70 -9.54 -8.26
C ARG A 28 7.03 -10.28 -8.19
N ILE A 29 7.99 -9.80 -7.38
CA ILE A 29 9.27 -10.47 -7.11
C ILE A 29 9.01 -11.91 -6.64
N LYS A 30 8.12 -12.10 -5.67
CA LYS A 30 7.75 -13.43 -5.16
C LYS A 30 7.05 -14.30 -6.20
N GLN A 31 6.15 -13.73 -7.01
CA GLN A 31 5.45 -14.47 -8.07
C GLN A 31 6.42 -14.97 -9.15
N ALA A 32 7.48 -14.23 -9.44
CA ALA A 32 8.55 -14.64 -10.35
C ALA A 32 9.58 -15.61 -9.71
N GLY A 33 9.32 -16.11 -8.48
CA GLY A 33 10.17 -17.11 -7.82
C GLY A 33 11.41 -16.55 -7.13
N TRP A 34 11.60 -15.23 -7.12
CA TRP A 34 12.71 -14.61 -6.40
C TRP A 34 12.48 -14.60 -4.88
N ARG A 35 13.57 -14.70 -4.13
CA ARG A 35 13.54 -14.66 -2.66
C ARG A 35 13.68 -13.23 -2.14
N ILE A 36 12.78 -12.86 -1.23
CA ILE A 36 12.88 -11.63 -0.42
C ILE A 36 13.35 -12.04 0.97
N VAL A 37 14.43 -11.43 1.45
CA VAL A 37 15.09 -11.79 2.71
C VAL A 37 15.21 -10.54 3.57
N TYR A 38 14.90 -10.68 4.86
CA TYR A 38 15.22 -9.69 5.89
C TYR A 38 16.63 -9.98 6.42
N PHE A 39 17.49 -8.97 6.44
CA PHE A 39 18.86 -9.08 6.93
C PHE A 39 19.03 -8.19 8.16
N GLY A 40 19.05 -8.80 9.34
CA GLY A 40 19.00 -8.08 10.62
C GLY A 40 20.32 -7.43 11.05
N GLU A 41 21.44 -7.75 10.41
CA GLU A 41 22.74 -7.14 10.75
C GLU A 41 22.94 -5.77 10.08
N ALA A 42 22.14 -5.45 9.06
CA ALA A 42 22.12 -4.12 8.45
C ALA A 42 20.95 -3.31 9.02
N GLU A 43 21.28 -2.22 9.72
CA GLU A 43 20.29 -1.36 10.37
C GLU A 43 20.28 0.03 9.75
N ILE A 44 19.07 0.58 9.56
CA ILE A 44 18.85 1.96 9.13
C ILE A 44 17.78 2.56 10.05
N ILE A 45 18.09 3.69 10.68
CA ILE A 45 17.15 4.38 11.57
C ILE A 45 16.16 5.18 10.72
N HIS A 46 14.87 4.89 10.87
CA HIS A 46 13.79 5.66 10.25
C HIS A 46 13.04 6.48 11.30
N TYR A 47 13.17 7.81 11.24
CA TYR A 47 12.44 8.73 12.10
C TYR A 47 10.96 8.85 11.68
N LYS A 48 10.10 8.07 12.32
CA LYS A 48 8.66 7.96 12.00
C LYS A 48 7.91 9.27 12.29
N GLY A 49 6.97 9.64 11.40
CA GLY A 49 5.94 10.65 11.69
C GLY A 49 6.26 12.10 11.31
N ALA A 50 7.43 12.38 10.73
CA ALA A 50 7.81 13.75 10.37
C ALA A 50 6.99 14.34 9.20
N SER A 51 6.47 13.51 8.30
CA SER A 51 5.91 13.93 7.00
C SER A 51 4.42 13.63 6.80
N SER A 52 3.77 12.91 7.73
CA SER A 52 2.42 12.36 7.52
C SER A 52 1.38 12.79 8.55
N GLU A 53 1.79 13.51 9.60
CA GLU A 53 0.92 13.94 10.68
C GLU A 53 1.27 15.37 11.10
N ASP A 54 0.25 16.20 11.21
CA ASP A 54 0.37 17.53 11.78
C ASP A 54 0.70 17.42 13.27
N LYS A 55 1.84 17.99 13.69
CA LYS A 55 2.35 17.84 15.06
C LYS A 55 1.47 18.50 16.12
N LYS A 56 0.58 19.42 15.75
CA LYS A 56 -0.29 20.16 16.68
C LYS A 56 -1.64 19.47 16.83
N THR A 57 -2.25 19.09 15.71
CA THR A 57 -3.63 18.57 15.64
C THR A 57 -3.70 17.05 15.49
N LYS A 58 -2.55 16.39 15.29
CA LYS A 58 -2.45 14.95 14.97
C LYS A 58 -3.28 14.53 13.75
N LYS A 59 -3.64 15.50 12.90
CA LYS A 59 -4.36 15.27 11.64
C LYS A 59 -3.40 14.78 10.58
N ARG A 60 -3.85 13.81 9.80
CA ARG A 60 -3.16 13.34 8.62
C ARG A 60 -3.71 14.08 7.41
N ASN A 61 -2.89 14.26 6.38
CA ASN A 61 -3.35 14.80 5.11
C ASN A 61 -4.42 13.86 4.51
N PRO A 62 -5.66 14.32 4.24
CA PRO A 62 -6.71 13.49 3.67
C PRO A 62 -6.32 12.82 2.35
N LYS A 63 -5.47 13.46 1.53
CA LYS A 63 -4.94 12.87 0.30
C LYS A 63 -4.11 11.61 0.61
N LEU A 64 -3.28 11.62 1.64
CA LEU A 64 -2.49 10.45 2.03
C LEU A 64 -3.37 9.32 2.57
N ILE A 65 -4.46 9.65 3.29
CA ILE A 65 -5.46 8.67 3.69
C ILE A 65 -6.10 8.04 2.45
N TYR A 66 -6.54 8.86 1.50
CA TYR A 66 -7.12 8.40 0.25
C TYR A 66 -6.17 7.50 -0.55
N GLU A 67 -4.92 7.92 -0.76
CA GLU A 67 -3.94 7.13 -1.53
C GLU A 67 -3.62 5.78 -0.87
N PHE A 68 -3.63 5.70 0.46
CA PHE A 68 -3.48 4.43 1.18
C PHE A 68 -4.59 3.43 0.82
N TYR A 69 -5.85 3.86 0.82
CA TYR A 69 -6.97 2.99 0.46
C TYR A 69 -7.08 2.74 -1.05
N ARG A 70 -6.71 3.74 -1.87
CA ARG A 70 -6.58 3.58 -3.33
C ARG A 70 -5.52 2.52 -3.67
N ALA A 71 -4.40 2.49 -2.95
CA ALA A 71 -3.38 1.45 -3.11
C ALA A 71 -3.94 0.05 -2.80
N MET A 72 -4.70 -0.11 -1.72
CA MET A 72 -5.38 -1.38 -1.41
C MET A 72 -6.32 -1.81 -2.55
N TYR A 73 -7.09 -0.86 -3.09
CA TYR A 73 -7.98 -1.11 -4.24
C TYR A 73 -7.20 -1.55 -5.48
N ILE A 74 -6.14 -0.82 -5.86
CA ILE A 74 -5.32 -1.14 -7.04
C ILE A 74 -4.69 -2.53 -6.88
N PHE A 75 -4.07 -2.81 -5.74
CA PHE A 75 -3.42 -4.07 -5.46
C PHE A 75 -4.40 -5.25 -5.54
N TYR A 76 -5.56 -5.14 -4.90
CA TYR A 76 -6.58 -6.19 -4.94
C TYR A 76 -7.12 -6.40 -6.36
N ARG A 77 -7.39 -5.29 -7.09
CA ARG A 77 -7.84 -5.33 -8.47
C ARG A 77 -6.84 -6.05 -9.37
N LYS A 78 -5.55 -5.74 -9.20
CA LYS A 78 -4.45 -6.27 -10.01
C LYS A 78 -4.20 -7.76 -9.77
N HIS A 79 -4.23 -8.21 -8.52
CA HIS A 79 -3.74 -9.56 -8.16
C HIS A 79 -4.83 -10.56 -7.75
N TYR A 80 -6.00 -10.09 -7.33
CA TYR A 80 -6.98 -10.96 -6.65
C TYR A 80 -8.39 -10.96 -7.27
N THR A 81 -8.78 -9.95 -8.03
CA THR A 81 -10.14 -9.89 -8.61
C THR A 81 -10.46 -11.06 -9.53
N LYS A 82 -9.49 -11.55 -10.30
CA LYS A 82 -9.68 -12.74 -11.16
C LYS A 82 -9.61 -14.06 -10.40
N LYS A 83 -9.07 -14.04 -9.17
CA LYS A 83 -8.89 -15.23 -8.33
C LYS A 83 -10.14 -15.56 -7.52
N TYR A 84 -10.91 -14.54 -7.13
CA TYR A 84 -12.09 -14.68 -6.30
C TYR A 84 -13.38 -14.40 -7.05
N ASN A 85 -14.49 -14.92 -6.52
CA ASN A 85 -15.81 -14.69 -7.09
C ASN A 85 -16.33 -13.27 -6.79
N VAL A 86 -17.43 -12.92 -7.46
CA VAL A 86 -18.03 -11.57 -7.39
C VAL A 86 -18.44 -11.18 -5.97
N LEU A 87 -18.97 -12.10 -5.16
CA LEU A 87 -19.40 -11.81 -3.79
C LEU A 87 -18.23 -11.41 -2.90
N VAL A 88 -17.12 -12.14 -2.99
CA VAL A 88 -15.89 -11.82 -2.24
C VAL A 88 -15.31 -10.50 -2.73
N ASN A 89 -15.27 -10.27 -4.04
CA ASN A 89 -14.79 -9.01 -4.61
C ASN A 89 -15.62 -7.82 -4.11
N ILE A 90 -16.96 -7.93 -4.12
CA ILE A 90 -17.86 -6.90 -3.60
C ILE A 90 -17.59 -6.64 -2.11
N ALA A 91 -17.49 -7.70 -1.29
CA ALA A 91 -17.23 -7.56 0.13
C ALA A 91 -15.91 -6.83 0.41
N VAL A 92 -14.85 -7.13 -0.34
CA VAL A 92 -13.55 -6.45 -0.21
C VAL A 92 -13.66 -4.98 -0.62
N TYR A 93 -14.29 -4.67 -1.75
CA TYR A 93 -14.44 -3.28 -2.19
C TYR A 93 -15.29 -2.44 -1.23
N ILE A 94 -16.36 -3.01 -0.69
CA ILE A 94 -17.16 -2.37 0.37
C ILE A 94 -16.30 -2.16 1.61
N GLY A 95 -15.53 -3.16 2.05
CA GLY A 95 -14.63 -3.05 3.20
C GLY A 95 -13.61 -1.91 3.04
N ILE A 96 -12.97 -1.80 1.88
CA ILE A 96 -12.04 -0.70 1.56
C ILE A 96 -12.76 0.65 1.62
N ALA A 97 -13.94 0.77 1.01
CA ALA A 97 -14.71 2.02 1.00
C ALA A 97 -15.17 2.45 2.41
N VAL A 98 -15.69 1.51 3.20
CA VAL A 98 -16.12 1.77 4.59
C VAL A 98 -14.95 2.22 5.44
N LEU A 99 -13.79 1.55 5.35
CA LEU A 99 -12.60 1.93 6.11
C LEU A 99 -12.05 3.29 5.69
N LEU A 100 -12.07 3.61 4.39
CA LEU A 100 -11.70 4.92 3.88
C LEU A 100 -12.58 6.02 4.48
N VAL A 101 -13.91 5.87 4.35
CA VAL A 101 -14.88 6.87 4.86
C VAL A 101 -14.74 7.01 6.37
N PHE A 102 -14.70 5.91 7.11
CA PHE A 102 -14.52 5.91 8.56
C PHE A 102 -13.24 6.66 8.98
N ASN A 103 -12.11 6.40 8.31
CA ASN A 103 -10.84 7.05 8.65
C ASN A 103 -10.78 8.52 8.24
N LEU A 104 -11.43 8.91 7.15
CA LEU A 104 -11.58 10.32 6.78
C LEU A 104 -12.43 11.08 7.82
N ILE A 105 -13.57 10.51 8.23
CA ILE A 105 -14.42 11.10 9.28
C ILE A 105 -13.65 11.18 10.59
N ARG A 106 -13.01 10.09 11.02
CA ARG A 106 -12.19 10.08 12.24
C ARG A 106 -11.08 11.12 12.19
N ASN A 107 -10.43 11.30 11.04
CA ASN A 107 -9.38 12.31 10.88
C ASN A 107 -9.93 13.75 10.92
N ALA A 108 -11.13 13.98 10.36
CA ALA A 108 -11.80 15.27 10.42
C ALA A 108 -12.18 15.65 11.87
N LEU A 109 -12.60 14.66 12.67
CA LEU A 109 -13.01 14.82 14.07
C LEU A 109 -11.83 14.94 15.07
N ARG A 110 -10.58 14.72 14.65
CA ARG A 110 -9.42 14.97 15.51
C ARG A 110 -9.27 16.47 15.74
N SER A 111 -8.97 16.88 16.97
CA SER A 111 -8.59 18.24 17.36
C SER A 111 -7.14 18.28 17.78
#